data_AF-A0A2I0JCU9-F1
#
_entry.id   AF-A0A2I0JCU9-F1
#
_cell.length_a   1.000
_cell.length_b   1.000
_cell.length_c   1.000
_cell.angle_alpha   90.00
_cell.angle_beta   90.00
_cell.angle_gamma   90.00
#
_symmetry.space_group_name_H-M   'P 1'
#
loop_
_entity.id
_entity.type
_entity.pdbx_description
1 polymer ?
#
loop_
_entity_poly.entity_id
_entity_poly.type
_entity_poly.pdbx_seq_one_letter_code
_entity_poly.pdbx_strand_id
1 'polypeptide(L)'
;MLAPRIPFNTVNSLYYQQAIDAIASMGVDYKGPSFHDLRGYLLTKNVEEVRKYVDSYRPIWKETGCTIMADGWTDQCRRTFINFLVYCPKGTVFLKEVVLFVGQENVVHFVTDNAANYVAAGRFDIGKLDEVNDIVTHASKIAKYIYNHCFALNLMRKFTSGQEILRPTPTRFATNFIALQSVLAQHNALRAMVTSSEWTSSSHAKESKAKEFVKLLFVDSFWSECAAMVQISEPLVRVLHIGDSDERPAMRFLLEAMYKAREEMLKRFNKRKKKIEPYINILDARWDRQLHKNLHAAEYWLNPKY
;
A
#
# COMPACT_ATOMS: atom_id res chain seq x y z
N MET A 1 -11.02 27.58 22.60
CA MET A 1 -12.07 26.83 21.88
C MET A 1 -11.41 26.06 20.76
N LEU A 2 -11.40 24.73 20.79
CA LEU A 2 -11.05 23.92 19.62
C LEU A 2 -12.36 23.60 18.90
N ALA A 3 -12.44 23.91 17.61
CA ALA A 3 -13.58 23.51 16.80
C ALA A 3 -13.67 21.96 16.82
N PRO A 4 -14.84 21.37 17.13
CA PRO A 4 -14.95 19.93 17.21
C PRO A 4 -14.68 19.31 15.82
N ARG A 5 -13.84 18.26 15.80
CA ARG A 5 -13.53 17.41 14.63
C ARG A 5 -12.55 17.98 13.58
N ILE A 6 -11.74 19.00 13.92
CA ILE A 6 -10.55 19.32 13.10
C ILE A 6 -9.40 18.37 13.50
N PRO A 7 -8.83 17.58 12.58
CA PRO A 7 -7.66 16.74 12.87
C PRO A 7 -6.45 17.59 13.30
N PHE A 8 -5.68 17.12 14.28
CA PHE A 8 -4.48 17.85 14.71
C PHE A 8 -3.45 18.03 13.59
N ASN A 9 -3.39 17.10 12.63
CA ASN A 9 -2.46 17.16 11.51
C ASN A 9 -2.72 18.34 10.54
N THR A 10 -3.84 19.07 10.66
CA THR A 10 -4.10 20.25 9.82
C THR A 10 -3.02 21.32 9.96
N VAL A 11 -2.34 21.41 11.11
CA VAL A 11 -1.23 22.37 11.33
C VAL A 11 0.00 22.09 10.46
N ASN A 12 0.14 20.88 9.94
CA ASN A 12 1.27 20.48 9.07
C ASN A 12 1.03 20.83 7.59
N SER A 13 -0.10 21.47 7.26
CA SER A 13 -0.34 21.95 5.89
C SER A 13 0.64 23.07 5.54
N LEU A 14 1.21 23.02 4.33
CA LEU A 14 2.10 24.07 3.82
C LEU A 14 1.44 25.46 3.81
N TYR A 15 0.11 25.50 3.73
CA TYR A 15 -0.69 26.73 3.72
C TYR A 15 -1.09 27.21 5.11
N TYR A 16 -0.89 26.41 6.17
CA TYR A 16 -1.38 26.72 7.51
C TYR A 16 -0.80 28.05 8.02
N GLN A 17 0.53 28.16 8.07
CA GLN A 17 1.19 29.38 8.53
C GLN A 17 0.91 30.57 7.62
N GLN A 18 0.92 30.37 6.30
CA GLN A 18 0.62 31.43 5.32
C GLN A 18 -0.79 32.01 5.51
N ALA A 19 -1.77 31.17 5.82
CA ALA A 19 -3.13 31.62 6.11
C ALA A 19 -3.19 32.44 7.41
N ILE A 20 -2.48 32.01 8.46
CA ILE A 20 -2.39 32.75 9.72
C ILE A 20 -1.73 34.12 9.51
N ASP A 21 -0.61 34.17 8.79
CA ASP A 21 0.12 35.40 8.51
C ASP A 21 -0.73 36.37 7.68
N ALA A 22 -1.44 35.86 6.66
CA ALA A 22 -2.37 36.63 5.87
C ALA A 22 -3.50 37.24 6.73
N ILE A 23 -4.12 36.44 7.61
CA ILE A 23 -5.15 36.93 8.53
C ILE A 23 -4.57 37.98 9.48
N ALA A 24 -3.39 37.74 10.05
CA ALA A 24 -2.74 38.67 10.97
C ALA A 24 -2.45 40.02 10.30
N SER A 25 -2.04 40.02 9.03
CA SER A 25 -1.78 41.25 8.25
C SER A 25 -3.03 42.08 7.96
N MET A 26 -4.23 41.50 8.03
CA MET A 26 -5.50 42.21 7.76
C MET A 26 -5.98 43.05 8.96
N GLY A 27 -5.42 42.82 10.16
CA GLY A 27 -5.74 43.58 11.37
C GLY A 27 -6.91 43.04 12.20
N VAL A 28 -7.19 43.71 13.32
CA VAL A 28 -8.09 43.23 14.40
C VAL A 28 -9.56 43.15 13.98
N ASP A 29 -10.00 43.98 13.03
CA ASP A 29 -11.40 44.04 12.58
C ASP A 29 -11.72 43.12 11.40
N TYR A 30 -10.75 42.32 10.95
CA TYR A 30 -10.97 41.40 9.85
C TYR A 30 -11.99 40.32 10.21
N LYS A 31 -13.03 40.22 9.38
CA LYS A 31 -14.00 39.13 9.45
C LYS A 31 -13.68 38.13 8.34
N GLY A 32 -13.42 36.90 8.74
CA GLY A 32 -13.23 35.80 7.80
C GLY A 32 -14.45 35.59 6.90
N PRO A 33 -14.27 34.99 5.73
CA PRO A 33 -15.35 34.71 4.79
C PRO A 33 -16.40 33.79 5.42
N SER A 34 -17.67 34.05 5.13
CA SER A 34 -18.78 33.23 5.59
C SER A 34 -18.84 31.89 4.86
N PHE A 35 -19.66 30.96 5.35
CA PHE A 35 -19.96 29.71 4.66
C PHE A 35 -20.46 29.94 3.22
N HIS A 36 -21.28 30.98 3.01
CA HIS A 36 -21.82 31.30 1.69
C HIS A 36 -20.76 31.89 0.76
N ASP A 37 -19.83 32.68 1.29
CA ASP A 37 -18.70 33.21 0.51
C ASP A 37 -17.78 32.07 0.04
N LEU A 38 -17.45 31.17 0.96
CA LEU A 38 -16.59 30.00 0.70
C LEU A 38 -17.20 29.05 -0.33
N ARG A 39 -18.48 28.67 -0.17
CA ARG A 39 -19.17 27.76 -1.10
C ARG A 39 -19.57 28.44 -2.42
N GLY A 40 -19.73 29.76 -2.40
CA GLY A 40 -20.15 30.55 -3.55
C GLY A 40 -18.97 31.08 -4.35
N TYR A 41 -18.79 32.40 -4.34
CA TYR A 41 -17.88 33.06 -5.27
C TYR A 41 -16.40 32.71 -5.04
N LEU A 42 -15.96 32.43 -3.81
CA LEU A 42 -14.57 32.04 -3.54
C LEU A 42 -14.26 30.67 -4.14
N LEU A 43 -15.20 29.72 -4.07
CA LEU A 43 -15.06 28.44 -4.74
C LEU A 43 -15.03 28.64 -6.26
N THR A 44 -15.92 29.46 -6.82
CA THR A 44 -15.93 29.77 -8.26
C THR A 44 -14.60 30.36 -8.72
N LYS A 45 -14.05 31.32 -7.97
CA LYS A 45 -12.75 31.93 -8.26
C LYS A 45 -11.62 30.90 -8.23
N ASN A 46 -11.59 30.02 -7.21
CA ASN A 46 -10.62 28.93 -7.15
C ASN A 46 -10.75 27.96 -8.33
N VAL A 47 -11.98 27.63 -8.75
CA VAL A 47 -12.23 26.78 -9.92
C VAL A 47 -11.69 27.42 -11.20
N GLU A 48 -11.85 28.74 -11.37
CA GLU A 48 -11.29 29.47 -12.51
C GLU A 48 -9.77 29.50 -12.50
N GLU A 49 -9.15 29.71 -11.34
CA GLU A 49 -7.69 29.69 -11.18
C GLU A 49 -7.11 28.30 -11.50
N VAL A 50 -7.73 27.24 -10.96
CA VAL A 50 -7.36 25.86 -11.28
C VAL A 50 -7.56 25.59 -12.77
N ARG A 51 -8.65 26.07 -13.38
CA ARG A 51 -8.89 25.90 -14.82
C ARG A 51 -7.79 26.54 -15.66
N LYS A 52 -7.40 27.78 -15.34
CA LYS A 52 -6.27 28.47 -16.02
C LYS A 52 -4.96 27.71 -15.84
N TYR A 53 -4.71 27.20 -14.63
CA TYR A 53 -3.55 26.35 -14.37
C TYR A 53 -3.57 25.08 -15.23
N VAL A 54 -4.69 24.36 -15.31
CA VAL A 54 -4.85 23.18 -16.17
C VAL A 54 -4.68 23.53 -17.65
N ASP A 55 -5.30 24.62 -18.12
CA ASP A 55 -5.20 25.05 -19.52
C ASP A 55 -3.76 25.39 -19.93
N SER A 56 -2.91 25.79 -18.97
CA SER A 56 -1.47 26.00 -19.19
C SER A 56 -0.68 24.72 -19.53
N TYR A 57 -1.29 23.53 -19.39
CA TYR A 57 -0.69 22.26 -19.81
C TYR A 57 -1.04 21.88 -21.25
N ARG A 58 -2.12 22.42 -21.83
CA ARG A 58 -2.60 22.04 -23.17
C ARG A 58 -1.55 22.21 -24.28
N PRO A 59 -0.77 23.31 -24.34
CA PRO A 59 0.24 23.45 -25.40
C PRO A 59 1.33 22.37 -25.31
N ILE A 60 1.70 21.99 -24.08
CA ILE A 60 2.74 21.00 -23.81
C ILE A 60 2.24 19.60 -24.20
N TRP A 61 0.98 19.28 -23.91
CA TRP A 61 0.39 18.02 -24.35
C TRP A 61 0.37 17.88 -25.87
N LYS A 62 0.24 18.98 -26.63
CA LYS A 62 0.33 18.95 -28.10
C LYS A 62 1.76 18.73 -28.60
N GLU A 63 2.76 19.22 -27.88
CA GLU A 63 4.16 19.14 -28.26
C GLU A 63 4.79 17.80 -27.86
N THR A 64 4.63 17.41 -26.59
CA THR A 64 5.30 16.23 -26.01
C THR A 64 4.38 15.02 -25.92
N GLY A 65 3.08 15.21 -26.17
CA GLY A 65 2.06 14.26 -25.74
C GLY A 65 1.88 14.25 -24.22
N CYS A 66 1.00 13.36 -23.76
CA CYS A 66 0.78 13.12 -22.35
C CYS A 66 0.43 11.65 -22.05
N THR A 67 0.64 11.26 -20.80
CA THR A 67 0.22 9.98 -20.25
C THR A 67 -1.01 10.19 -19.38
N ILE A 68 -2.10 9.51 -19.69
CA ILE A 68 -3.28 9.49 -18.81
C ILE A 68 -3.14 8.32 -17.85
N MET A 69 -3.23 8.60 -16.55
CA MET A 69 -3.36 7.61 -15.48
C MET A 69 -4.80 7.59 -14.99
N ALA A 70 -5.41 6.42 -14.85
CA ALA A 70 -6.78 6.27 -14.35
C ALA A 70 -6.77 5.39 -13.08
N ASP A 71 -7.06 5.95 -11.92
CA ASP A 71 -7.06 5.24 -10.63
C ASP A 71 -8.49 4.99 -10.13
N GLY A 72 -8.83 3.73 -9.83
CA GLY A 72 -10.19 3.33 -9.50
C GLY A 72 -10.30 2.74 -8.09
N TRP A 73 -11.19 3.28 -7.25
CA TRP A 73 -11.52 2.66 -5.96
C TRP A 73 -13.02 2.51 -5.75
N THR A 74 -13.42 1.45 -5.05
CA THR A 74 -14.82 1.19 -4.70
C THR A 74 -15.01 1.32 -3.19
N ASP A 75 -15.97 2.13 -2.77
CA ASP A 75 -16.29 2.31 -1.36
C ASP A 75 -17.02 1.08 -0.76
N GLN A 76 -17.18 1.04 0.56
CA GLN A 76 -17.92 -0.03 1.25
C GLN A 76 -19.41 -0.07 0.88
N CYS A 77 -19.93 0.99 0.28
CA CYS A 77 -21.29 1.12 -0.23
C CYS A 77 -21.41 0.74 -1.73
N ARG A 78 -20.37 0.15 -2.32
CA ARG A 78 -20.30 -0.26 -3.74
C ARG A 78 -20.37 0.90 -4.75
N ARG A 79 -20.00 2.12 -4.36
CA ARG A 79 -19.81 3.24 -5.28
C ARG A 79 -18.38 3.21 -5.82
N THR A 80 -18.25 3.18 -7.14
CA THR A 80 -16.96 3.21 -7.82
C THR A 80 -16.60 4.65 -8.17
N PHE A 81 -15.42 5.08 -7.74
CA PHE A 81 -14.81 6.34 -8.11
C PHE A 81 -13.62 6.07 -9.01
N ILE A 82 -13.53 6.79 -10.13
CA ILE A 82 -12.37 6.75 -11.02
C ILE A 82 -11.79 8.15 -11.08
N ASN A 83 -10.56 8.26 -10.59
CA ASN A 83 -9.71 9.41 -10.69
C ASN A 83 -8.97 9.35 -12.02
N PHE A 84 -8.86 10.47 -12.72
CA PHE A 84 -7.97 10.55 -13.86
C PHE A 84 -6.92 11.63 -13.63
N LEU A 85 -5.68 11.26 -13.88
CA LEU A 85 -4.49 12.08 -13.75
C LEU A 85 -3.85 12.17 -15.13
N VAL A 86 -3.40 13.34 -15.55
CA VAL A 86 -2.68 13.52 -16.81
C VAL A 86 -1.27 13.98 -16.47
N TYR A 87 -0.30 13.16 -16.86
CA TYR A 87 1.12 13.43 -16.69
C TYR A 87 1.75 13.92 -17.99
N CYS A 88 2.60 14.94 -17.89
CA CYS A 88 3.56 15.34 -18.91
C CYS A 88 4.85 15.84 -18.22
N PRO A 89 5.91 16.22 -18.96
CA PRO A 89 7.16 16.69 -18.35
C PRO A 89 7.02 17.89 -17.39
N LYS A 90 5.96 18.70 -17.52
CA LYS A 90 5.66 19.81 -16.60
C LYS A 90 5.08 19.36 -15.26
N GLY A 91 4.54 18.14 -15.17
CA GLY A 91 3.95 17.56 -13.96
C GLY A 91 2.63 16.86 -14.21
N THR A 92 1.88 16.61 -13.14
CA THR A 92 0.61 15.87 -13.14
C THR A 92 -0.57 16.78 -12.82
N VAL A 93 -1.67 16.61 -13.55
CA VAL A 93 -2.93 17.35 -13.33
C VAL A 93 -4.09 16.38 -13.16
N PHE A 94 -4.98 16.66 -12.20
CA PHE A 94 -6.22 15.90 -12.03
C PHE A 94 -7.32 16.42 -12.96
N LEU A 95 -7.98 15.51 -13.68
CA LEU A 95 -9.08 15.84 -14.58
C LEU A 95 -10.34 15.05 -14.23
N LYS A 96 -11.49 15.75 -14.27
CA LYS A 96 -12.81 15.13 -14.08
C LYS A 96 -13.30 14.41 -15.34
N GLU A 97 -12.88 14.85 -16.52
CA GLU A 97 -13.29 14.32 -17.82
C GLU A 97 -12.13 14.45 -18.80
N VAL A 98 -11.61 13.34 -19.33
CA VAL A 98 -10.23 13.31 -19.84
C VAL A 98 -10.12 13.20 -21.34
N VAL A 99 -10.81 12.23 -21.97
CA VAL A 99 -10.61 11.93 -23.39
C VAL A 99 -11.05 13.10 -24.28
N LEU A 100 -12.20 13.72 -23.99
CA LEU A 100 -12.69 14.89 -24.72
C LEU A 100 -11.89 16.16 -24.42
N PHE A 101 -11.35 16.28 -23.20
CA PHE A 101 -10.63 17.48 -22.77
C PHE A 101 -9.19 17.52 -23.31
N VAL A 102 -8.51 16.37 -23.31
CA VAL A 102 -7.12 16.22 -23.77
C VAL A 102 -7.04 16.12 -25.30
N GLY A 103 -8.02 15.49 -25.96
CA GLY A 103 -7.94 15.13 -27.37
C GLY A 103 -7.19 13.81 -27.55
N GLN A 104 -7.77 12.86 -28.29
CA GLN A 104 -7.22 11.50 -28.45
C GLN A 104 -5.82 11.52 -29.07
N GLU A 105 -5.56 12.48 -29.96
CA GLU A 105 -4.30 12.68 -30.65
C GLU A 105 -3.13 13.08 -29.74
N ASN A 106 -3.42 13.61 -28.55
CA ASN A 106 -2.40 14.05 -27.59
C ASN A 106 -2.08 12.97 -26.54
N VAL A 107 -2.80 11.84 -26.56
CA VAL A 107 -2.61 10.72 -25.63
C VAL A 107 -1.56 9.77 -26.17
N VAL A 108 -0.36 9.79 -25.57
CA VAL A 108 0.74 8.89 -25.94
C VAL A 108 0.62 7.55 -25.22
N HIS A 109 0.09 7.58 -24.00
CA HIS A 109 -0.06 6.38 -23.19
C HIS A 109 -1.28 6.49 -22.26
N PHE A 110 -2.01 5.39 -22.13
CA PHE A 110 -3.10 5.28 -21.16
C PHE A 110 -2.75 4.19 -20.15
N VAL A 111 -2.42 4.62 -18.94
CA VAL A 111 -2.12 3.79 -17.79
C VAL A 111 -3.40 3.68 -16.97
N THR A 112 -4.10 2.57 -17.06
CA THR A 112 -5.07 2.25 -16.01
C THR A 112 -4.32 1.84 -14.75
N ASP A 113 -4.91 2.10 -13.59
CA ASP A 113 -4.62 1.43 -12.33
C ASP A 113 -4.51 -0.05 -12.64
N ASN A 114 -3.25 -0.44 -12.77
CA ASN A 114 -2.87 -1.81 -12.84
C ASN A 114 -2.40 -2.21 -11.44
N ALA A 115 -2.37 -1.34 -10.42
CA ALA A 115 -2.06 -1.69 -9.03
C ALA A 115 -3.16 -2.58 -8.44
N ALA A 116 -4.45 -2.28 -8.64
CA ALA A 116 -5.56 -3.17 -8.36
C ALA A 116 -5.50 -4.42 -9.23
N ASN A 117 -5.03 -4.37 -10.48
CA ASN A 117 -4.83 -5.57 -11.30
C ASN A 117 -3.55 -6.36 -10.96
N TYR A 118 -2.49 -5.78 -10.40
CA TYR A 118 -1.23 -6.40 -9.96
C TYR A 118 -1.44 -6.98 -8.56
N VAL A 119 -2.16 -6.27 -7.70
CA VAL A 119 -2.67 -6.74 -6.41
C VAL A 119 -3.77 -7.78 -6.61
N ALA A 120 -4.64 -7.69 -7.62
CA ALA A 120 -5.63 -8.73 -7.96
C ALA A 120 -5.03 -9.93 -8.70
N ALA A 121 -4.06 -9.73 -9.59
CA ALA A 121 -3.36 -10.79 -10.31
C ALA A 121 -2.38 -11.54 -9.42
N GLY A 122 -1.56 -10.82 -8.64
CA GLY A 122 -0.70 -11.40 -7.60
C GLY A 122 -1.51 -12.05 -6.47
N ARG A 123 -2.67 -11.44 -6.08
CA ARG A 123 -3.68 -12.04 -5.18
C ARG A 123 -4.07 -13.44 -5.61
N PHE A 124 -4.35 -13.62 -6.90
CA PHE A 124 -5.07 -14.78 -7.40
C PHE A 124 -4.16 -15.98 -7.70
N ASP A 125 -2.84 -15.84 -7.74
CA ASP A 125 -1.99 -16.97 -8.16
C ASP A 125 -1.14 -17.52 -7.01
N ILE A 126 -0.38 -16.68 -6.29
CA ILE A 126 0.44 -17.15 -5.15
C ILE A 126 -0.44 -17.42 -3.92
N GLY A 127 -1.46 -16.59 -3.68
CA GLY A 127 -2.40 -16.79 -2.56
C GLY A 127 -3.32 -18.01 -2.71
N LYS A 128 -3.38 -18.62 -3.91
CA LYS A 128 -4.12 -19.86 -4.17
C LYS A 128 -3.31 -21.12 -3.90
N LEU A 129 -2.00 -20.99 -3.69
CA LEU A 129 -1.20 -22.14 -3.28
C LEU A 129 -1.70 -22.58 -1.91
N ASP A 130 -2.13 -23.84 -1.78
CA ASP A 130 -2.71 -24.37 -0.55
C ASP A 130 -1.79 -24.14 0.66
N GLU A 131 -0.48 -24.34 0.45
CA GLU A 131 0.57 -24.06 1.43
C GLU A 131 0.52 -22.63 1.97
N VAL A 132 0.26 -21.64 1.11
CA VAL A 132 0.18 -20.22 1.50
C VAL A 132 -1.09 -19.96 2.29
N ASN A 133 -2.20 -20.56 1.87
CA ASN A 133 -3.49 -20.41 2.55
C ASN A 133 -3.46 -21.00 3.97
N ASP A 134 -2.80 -22.13 4.15
CA ASP A 134 -2.64 -22.78 5.46
C ASP A 134 -1.82 -21.91 6.42
N ILE A 135 -0.68 -21.37 5.97
CA ILE A 135 0.17 -20.45 6.76
C ILE A 135 -0.62 -19.19 7.14
N VAL A 136 -1.34 -18.58 6.19
CA VAL A 136 -2.15 -17.37 6.44
C VAL A 136 -3.28 -17.66 7.41
N THR A 137 -3.92 -18.82 7.30
CA THR A 137 -5.01 -19.24 8.20
C THR A 137 -4.49 -19.47 9.61
N HIS A 138 -3.34 -20.12 9.77
CA HIS A 138 -2.70 -20.34 11.06
C HIS A 138 -2.32 -19.02 11.73
N ALA A 139 -1.63 -18.12 11.01
CA ALA A 139 -1.28 -16.79 11.50
C ALA A 139 -2.53 -15.97 11.87
N SER A 140 -3.61 -16.09 11.08
CA SER A 140 -4.89 -15.45 11.36
C SER A 140 -5.52 -15.94 12.66
N LYS A 141 -5.43 -17.24 12.98
CA LYS A 141 -5.93 -17.78 14.25
C LYS A 141 -5.17 -17.21 15.45
N ILE A 142 -3.84 -17.11 15.36
CA ILE A 142 -2.99 -16.48 16.37
C ILE A 142 -3.44 -15.02 16.61
N ALA A 143 -3.48 -14.22 15.54
CA ALA A 143 -3.86 -12.80 15.65
C ALA A 143 -5.31 -12.64 16.15
N LYS A 144 -6.25 -13.43 15.64
CA LYS A 144 -7.66 -13.38 16.09
C LYS A 144 -7.78 -13.67 17.58
N TYR A 145 -7.06 -14.66 18.10
CA TYR A 145 -7.11 -14.95 19.52
C TYR A 145 -6.60 -13.78 20.35
N ILE A 146 -5.42 -13.24 20.05
CA ILE A 146 -4.81 -12.14 20.81
C ILE A 146 -5.75 -10.93 20.87
N TYR A 147 -6.24 -10.46 19.72
CA TYR A 147 -7.06 -9.25 19.65
C TYR A 147 -8.48 -9.42 20.19
N ASN A 148 -8.99 -10.66 20.31
CA ASN A 148 -10.33 -10.92 20.86
C ASN A 148 -10.32 -11.13 22.38
N HIS A 149 -9.16 -11.22 23.02
CA HIS A 149 -9.05 -11.44 24.47
C HIS A 149 -8.21 -10.32 25.11
N CYS A 150 -8.87 -9.44 25.87
CA CYS A 150 -8.23 -8.26 26.47
C CYS A 150 -6.99 -8.62 27.31
N PHE A 151 -7.06 -9.72 28.07
CA PHE A 151 -5.91 -10.21 28.85
C PHE A 151 -4.72 -10.57 27.95
N ALA A 152 -4.96 -11.35 26.90
CA ALA A 152 -3.91 -11.75 25.95
C ALA A 152 -3.35 -10.55 25.19
N LEU A 153 -4.19 -9.59 24.79
CA LEU A 153 -3.75 -8.36 24.12
C LEU A 153 -2.83 -7.51 25.00
N ASN A 154 -3.23 -7.30 26.26
CA ASN A 154 -2.43 -6.51 27.21
C ASN A 154 -1.10 -7.19 27.52
N LEU A 155 -1.11 -8.51 27.68
CA LEU A 155 0.11 -9.28 27.91
C LEU A 155 1.01 -9.27 26.67
N MET A 156 0.45 -9.44 25.47
CA MET A 156 1.21 -9.36 24.22
C MET A 156 1.94 -8.03 24.13
N ARG A 157 1.25 -6.90 24.35
CA ARG A 157 1.86 -5.56 24.33
C ARG A 157 3.01 -5.42 25.34
N LYS A 158 2.94 -6.06 26.50
CA LYS A 158 4.03 -6.06 27.48
C LYS A 158 5.26 -6.81 26.96
N PHE A 159 5.06 -7.98 26.35
CA PHE A 159 6.14 -8.82 25.82
C PHE A 159 6.70 -8.33 24.49
N THR A 160 5.93 -7.56 23.71
CA THR A 160 6.35 -7.00 22.41
C THR A 160 6.79 -5.53 22.50
N SER A 161 6.94 -4.96 23.71
CA SER A 161 7.25 -3.53 23.92
C SER A 161 6.28 -2.59 23.19
N GLY A 162 4.99 -2.94 23.18
CA GLY A 162 3.91 -2.17 22.55
C GLY A 162 3.78 -2.36 21.04
N GLN A 163 4.58 -3.23 20.41
CA GLN A 163 4.47 -3.51 18.98
C GLN A 163 3.18 -4.28 18.70
N GLU A 164 2.40 -3.78 17.73
CA GLU A 164 1.15 -4.40 17.29
C GLU A 164 1.42 -5.47 16.22
N ILE A 165 0.58 -6.50 16.20
CA ILE A 165 0.61 -7.57 15.21
C ILE A 165 -0.40 -7.23 14.11
N LEU A 166 0.08 -7.14 12.86
CA LEU A 166 -0.82 -6.93 11.74
C LEU A 166 -1.66 -8.20 11.52
N ARG A 167 -2.98 -8.05 11.44
CA ARG A 167 -3.90 -9.18 11.21
C ARG A 167 -3.87 -9.56 9.72
N PRO A 168 -3.52 -10.82 9.37
CA PRO A 168 -3.65 -11.27 7.99
C PRO A 168 -5.13 -11.30 7.59
N THR A 169 -5.43 -10.89 6.36
CA THR A 169 -6.76 -10.96 5.74
C THR A 169 -6.65 -11.64 4.39
N PRO A 170 -7.38 -12.74 4.12
CA PRO A 170 -7.25 -13.52 2.87
C PRO A 170 -7.33 -12.71 1.57
N THR A 171 -7.90 -11.50 1.61
CA THR A 171 -8.15 -10.62 0.47
C THR A 171 -7.08 -9.54 0.20
N ARG A 172 -5.93 -9.51 0.89
CA ARG A 172 -4.88 -8.49 0.65
C ARG A 172 -3.47 -9.10 0.58
N PHE A 173 -2.90 -9.24 -0.63
CA PHE A 173 -1.64 -9.95 -0.90
C PHE A 173 -0.43 -9.35 -0.15
N ALA A 174 -0.07 -8.10 -0.43
CA ALA A 174 1.04 -7.43 0.25
C ALA A 174 0.82 -7.37 1.77
N THR A 175 -0.41 -7.03 2.19
CA THR A 175 -0.78 -6.98 3.61
C THR A 175 -0.65 -8.32 4.31
N ASN A 176 -0.88 -9.45 3.62
CA ASN A 176 -0.69 -10.78 4.20
C ASN A 176 0.78 -11.09 4.43
N PHE A 177 1.68 -10.78 3.49
CA PHE A 177 3.11 -11.02 3.73
C PHE A 177 3.69 -10.09 4.77
N ILE A 178 3.27 -8.83 4.79
CA ILE A 178 3.65 -7.88 5.86
C ILE A 178 3.06 -8.36 7.21
N ALA A 179 1.85 -8.92 7.22
CA ALA A 179 1.27 -9.53 8.41
C ALA A 179 2.00 -10.79 8.87
N LEU A 180 2.42 -11.67 7.95
CA LEU A 180 3.26 -12.82 8.26
C LEU A 180 4.63 -12.39 8.78
N GLN A 181 5.24 -11.36 8.20
CA GLN A 181 6.48 -10.74 8.72
C GLN A 181 6.28 -10.24 10.16
N SER A 182 5.19 -9.54 10.42
CA SER A 182 4.84 -9.03 11.75
C SER A 182 4.64 -10.16 12.77
N VAL A 183 3.89 -11.21 12.42
CA VAL A 183 3.68 -12.39 13.28
C VAL A 183 5.00 -13.11 13.55
N LEU A 184 5.82 -13.32 12.52
CA LEU A 184 7.12 -13.99 12.62
C LEU A 184 8.10 -13.21 13.51
N ALA A 185 8.14 -11.88 13.37
CA ALA A 185 8.99 -11.03 14.21
C ALA A 185 8.66 -11.15 15.70
N GLN A 186 7.38 -11.39 16.04
CA GLN A 186 6.93 -11.54 17.42
C GLN A 186 6.93 -12.99 17.92
N HIS A 187 7.42 -13.97 17.15
CA HIS A 187 7.42 -15.39 17.51
C HIS A 187 7.98 -15.65 18.92
N ASN A 188 9.18 -15.15 19.21
CA ASN A 188 9.85 -15.37 20.50
C ASN A 188 9.10 -14.68 21.66
N ALA A 189 8.60 -13.45 21.43
CA ALA A 189 7.84 -12.71 22.41
C ALA A 189 6.51 -13.40 22.74
N LEU A 190 5.82 -13.95 21.74
CA LEU A 190 4.57 -14.69 21.93
C LEU A 190 4.80 -16.02 22.68
N ARG A 191 5.90 -16.73 22.42
CA ARG A 191 6.26 -17.93 23.19
C ARG A 191 6.58 -17.57 24.64
N ALA A 192 7.37 -16.54 24.88
CA ALA A 192 7.68 -16.05 26.22
C ALA A 192 6.42 -15.59 26.99
N MET A 193 5.48 -14.96 26.28
CA MET A 193 4.19 -14.53 26.84
C MET A 193 3.41 -15.72 27.41
N VAL A 194 3.26 -16.81 26.65
CA VAL A 194 2.44 -17.97 27.07
C VAL A 194 3.16 -18.91 28.04
N THR A 195 4.48 -18.81 28.18
CA THR A 195 5.25 -19.54 29.19
C THR A 195 5.46 -18.73 30.47
N SER A 196 5.06 -17.46 30.50
CA SER A 196 5.20 -16.59 31.67
C SER A 196 4.38 -17.09 32.87
N SER A 197 4.83 -16.76 34.07
CA SER A 197 4.07 -16.99 35.31
C SER A 197 2.70 -16.31 35.23
N GLU A 198 2.66 -15.08 34.73
CA GLU A 198 1.45 -14.27 34.56
C GLU A 198 0.39 -14.98 33.69
N TRP A 199 0.80 -15.65 32.62
CA TRP A 199 -0.10 -16.46 31.80
C TRP A 199 -0.48 -17.77 32.51
N THR A 200 0.52 -18.55 32.95
CA THR A 200 0.32 -19.90 33.48
C THR A 200 -0.46 -19.95 34.79
N SER A 201 -0.38 -18.92 35.63
CA SER A 201 -1.17 -18.80 36.86
C SER A 201 -2.58 -18.24 36.63
N SER A 202 -2.88 -17.73 35.43
CA SER A 202 -4.18 -17.11 35.13
C SER A 202 -5.30 -18.13 35.03
N SER A 203 -6.54 -17.69 35.31
CA SER A 203 -7.75 -18.47 35.01
C SER A 203 -7.88 -18.74 33.50
N HIS A 204 -7.45 -17.80 32.66
CA HIS A 204 -7.51 -17.88 31.21
C HIS A 204 -6.71 -19.06 30.64
N ALA A 205 -5.55 -19.40 31.20
CA ALA A 205 -4.75 -20.54 30.74
C ALA A 205 -5.48 -21.90 30.86
N LYS A 206 -6.52 -21.99 31.70
CA LYS A 206 -7.31 -23.21 31.87
C LYS A 206 -8.38 -23.38 30.78
N GLU A 207 -8.76 -22.30 30.09
CA GLU A 207 -9.79 -22.30 29.06
C GLU A 207 -9.40 -23.15 27.85
N SER A 208 -10.37 -23.84 27.27
CA SER A 208 -10.14 -24.70 26.08
C SER A 208 -9.57 -23.90 24.90
N LYS A 209 -10.11 -22.70 24.64
CA LYS A 209 -9.65 -21.80 23.57
C LYS A 209 -8.21 -21.32 23.80
N ALA A 210 -7.83 -21.05 25.05
CA ALA A 210 -6.47 -20.66 25.39
C ALA A 210 -5.47 -21.80 25.17
N LYS A 211 -5.84 -23.04 25.52
CA LYS A 211 -5.01 -24.22 25.26
C LYS A 211 -4.81 -24.46 23.76
N GLU A 212 -5.85 -24.28 22.95
CA GLU A 212 -5.73 -24.34 21.49
C GLU A 212 -4.79 -23.25 20.95
N PHE A 213 -4.93 -22.01 21.43
CA PHE A 213 -4.03 -20.91 21.07
C PHE A 213 -2.57 -21.20 21.42
N VAL A 214 -2.31 -21.72 22.63
CA VAL A 214 -0.95 -22.12 23.03
C VAL A 214 -0.42 -23.19 22.09
N LYS A 215 -1.21 -24.22 21.77
CA LYS A 215 -0.79 -25.26 20.80
C LYS A 215 -0.37 -24.66 19.46
N LEU A 216 -1.11 -23.67 18.94
CA LEU A 216 -0.77 -23.01 17.67
C LEU A 216 0.59 -22.31 17.71
N LEU A 217 1.03 -21.78 18.85
CA LEU A 217 2.33 -21.11 18.99
C LEU A 217 3.52 -22.08 19.04
N PHE A 218 3.29 -23.35 19.36
CA PHE A 218 4.34 -24.38 19.48
C PHE A 218 4.40 -25.33 18.27
N VAL A 219 3.73 -24.99 17.15
CA VAL A 219 3.86 -25.73 15.90
C VAL A 219 5.13 -25.26 15.18
N ASP A 220 6.25 -25.97 15.36
CA ASP A 220 7.54 -25.56 14.78
C ASP A 220 7.56 -25.60 13.23
N SER A 221 6.80 -26.52 12.61
CA SER A 221 6.64 -26.57 11.15
C SER A 221 6.07 -25.27 10.60
N PHE A 222 5.01 -24.74 11.24
CA PHE A 222 4.39 -23.45 10.88
C PHE A 222 5.41 -22.31 10.88
N TRP A 223 6.22 -22.17 11.93
CA TRP A 223 7.20 -21.08 11.99
C TRP A 223 8.30 -21.22 10.93
N SER A 224 8.75 -22.44 10.66
CA SER A 224 9.73 -22.71 9.61
C SER A 224 9.18 -22.42 8.20
N GLU A 225 7.91 -22.71 7.96
CA GLU A 225 7.20 -22.45 6.70
C GLU A 225 6.88 -20.97 6.54
N CYS A 226 6.41 -20.30 7.60
CA CYS A 226 6.18 -18.87 7.65
C CYS A 226 7.48 -18.09 7.35
N ALA A 227 8.60 -18.50 7.94
CA ALA A 227 9.91 -17.91 7.64
C ALA A 227 10.30 -18.09 6.17
N ALA A 228 10.10 -19.29 5.60
CA ALA A 228 10.34 -19.52 4.18
C ALA A 228 9.45 -18.61 3.31
N MET A 229 8.17 -18.48 3.63
CA MET A 229 7.22 -17.65 2.89
C MET A 229 7.59 -16.16 2.94
N VAL A 230 7.97 -15.66 4.11
CA VAL A 230 8.50 -14.30 4.27
C VAL A 230 9.73 -14.10 3.38
N GLN A 231 10.67 -15.05 3.38
CA GLN A 231 11.88 -14.96 2.56
C GLN A 231 11.62 -14.98 1.04
N ILE A 232 10.56 -15.69 0.61
CA ILE A 232 10.12 -15.73 -0.80
C ILE A 232 9.44 -14.42 -1.22
N SER A 233 8.58 -13.87 -0.35
CA SER A 233 7.75 -12.70 -0.65
C SER A 233 8.47 -11.37 -0.47
N GLU A 234 9.48 -11.29 0.39
CA GLU A 234 10.17 -10.05 0.75
C GLU A 234 10.73 -9.27 -0.47
N PRO A 235 11.42 -9.88 -1.46
CA PRO A 235 11.88 -9.15 -2.63
C PRO A 235 10.72 -8.57 -3.46
N LEU A 236 9.59 -9.27 -3.52
CA LEU A 236 8.39 -8.81 -4.23
C LEU A 236 7.70 -7.66 -3.49
N VAL A 237 7.65 -7.71 -2.16
CA VAL A 237 7.13 -6.59 -1.34
C VAL A 237 7.96 -5.32 -1.56
N ARG A 238 9.29 -5.44 -1.71
CA ARG A 238 10.14 -4.28 -2.05
C ARG A 238 9.82 -3.70 -3.42
N VAL A 239 9.56 -4.53 -4.42
CA VAL A 239 9.13 -4.04 -5.75
C VAL A 239 7.82 -3.27 -5.64
N LEU A 240 6.84 -3.82 -4.92
CA LEU A 240 5.55 -3.14 -4.72
C LEU A 240 5.74 -1.78 -4.06
N HIS A 241 6.61 -1.70 -3.05
CA HIS A 241 6.92 -0.43 -2.40
C HIS A 241 7.56 0.61 -3.32
N ILE A 242 8.36 0.17 -4.31
CA ILE A 242 8.90 1.07 -5.35
C ILE A 242 7.77 1.56 -6.27
N GLY A 243 6.83 0.70 -6.63
CA GLY A 243 5.67 1.03 -7.44
C GLY A 243 4.72 2.03 -6.78
N ASP A 244 4.55 1.91 -5.47
CA ASP A 244 3.65 2.74 -4.65
C ASP A 244 4.28 4.07 -4.20
N SER A 245 5.56 4.35 -4.54
CA SER A 245 6.24 5.57 -4.13
C SER A 245 5.91 6.75 -5.05
N ASP A 246 5.29 7.80 -4.49
CA ASP A 246 5.01 9.06 -5.19
C ASP A 246 6.25 9.97 -5.35
N GLU A 247 7.37 9.64 -4.69
CA GLU A 247 8.53 10.53 -4.62
C GLU A 247 9.36 10.58 -5.91
N ARG A 248 9.33 9.49 -6.70
CA ARG A 248 10.12 9.36 -7.93
C ARG A 248 9.35 8.57 -8.97
N PRO A 249 9.54 8.82 -10.29
CA PRO A 249 8.94 7.99 -11.32
C PRO A 249 9.33 6.52 -11.11
N ALA A 250 8.37 5.68 -10.72
CA ALA A 250 8.62 4.29 -10.34
C ALA A 250 8.99 3.42 -11.54
N MET A 251 8.38 3.69 -12.70
CA MET A 251 8.49 2.89 -13.92
C MET A 251 9.93 2.64 -14.36
N ARG A 252 10.81 3.64 -14.30
CA ARG A 252 12.23 3.52 -14.67
C ARG A 252 13.06 2.60 -13.77
N PHE A 253 12.55 2.25 -12.59
CA PHE A 253 13.21 1.36 -11.61
C PHE A 253 12.48 0.03 -11.46
N LEU A 254 11.20 -0.05 -11.82
CA LEU A 254 10.39 -1.27 -11.68
C LEU A 254 11.00 -2.44 -12.48
N LEU A 255 11.52 -2.18 -13.69
CA LEU A 255 12.11 -3.23 -14.51
C LEU A 255 13.31 -3.90 -13.79
N GLU A 256 14.26 -3.08 -13.36
CA GLU A 256 15.46 -3.53 -12.64
C GLU A 256 15.12 -4.17 -11.29
N ALA A 257 14.21 -3.55 -10.51
CA ALA A 257 13.81 -4.04 -9.21
C ALA A 257 13.22 -5.45 -9.29
N MET A 258 12.45 -5.72 -10.36
CA MET A 258 11.89 -7.04 -10.61
C MET A 258 12.93 -8.07 -11.05
N TYR A 259 13.88 -7.70 -11.92
CA TYR A 259 15.01 -8.59 -12.23
C TYR A 259 15.82 -8.95 -10.97
N LYS A 260 16.13 -7.95 -10.14
CA LYS A 260 16.81 -8.17 -8.85
C LYS A 260 16.00 -9.06 -7.91
N ALA A 261 14.69 -8.81 -7.80
CA ALA A 261 13.81 -9.62 -6.97
C ALA A 261 13.80 -11.08 -7.42
N ARG A 262 13.67 -11.33 -8.72
CA ARG A 262 13.70 -12.67 -9.32
C ARG A 262 15.03 -13.37 -9.04
N GLU A 263 16.15 -12.71 -9.31
CA GLU A 263 17.48 -13.29 -9.04
C GLU A 263 17.67 -13.61 -7.57
N GLU A 264 17.25 -12.72 -6.69
CA GLU A 264 17.37 -12.89 -5.25
C GLU A 264 16.54 -14.08 -4.75
N MET A 265 15.31 -14.25 -5.24
CA MET A 265 14.48 -15.42 -4.97
C MET A 265 15.18 -16.72 -5.37
N LEU A 266 15.74 -16.78 -6.59
CA LEU A 266 16.48 -17.94 -7.09
C LEU A 266 17.75 -18.22 -6.27
N LYS A 267 18.50 -17.17 -5.91
CA LYS A 267 19.72 -17.26 -5.08
C LYS A 267 19.39 -17.80 -3.67
N ARG A 268 18.38 -17.24 -3.00
CA ARG A 268 17.93 -17.64 -1.64
C ARG A 268 17.47 -19.10 -1.58
N PHE A 269 16.91 -19.63 -2.67
CA PHE A 269 16.35 -20.99 -2.74
C PHE A 269 17.10 -21.93 -3.69
N ASN A 270 18.37 -21.66 -4.01
CA ASN A 270 19.17 -22.49 -4.91
C ASN A 270 19.19 -23.99 -4.51
N LYS A 271 19.32 -24.29 -3.21
CA LYS A 271 19.29 -25.68 -2.69
C LYS A 271 17.88 -26.28 -2.61
N ARG A 272 16.82 -25.49 -2.85
CA ARG A 272 15.40 -25.84 -2.71
C ARG A 272 14.60 -25.41 -3.94
N LYS A 273 15.10 -25.72 -5.14
CA LYS A 273 14.52 -25.26 -6.43
C LYS A 273 13.03 -25.60 -6.57
N LYS A 274 12.63 -26.83 -6.23
CA LYS A 274 11.22 -27.26 -6.27
C LYS A 274 10.28 -26.38 -5.45
N LYS A 275 10.77 -25.79 -4.35
CA LYS A 275 9.96 -24.92 -3.47
C LYS A 275 9.72 -23.55 -4.08
N ILE A 276 10.70 -23.01 -4.82
CA ILE A 276 10.61 -21.65 -5.39
C ILE A 276 10.01 -21.64 -6.80
N GLU A 277 10.13 -22.74 -7.53
CA GLU A 277 9.64 -22.93 -8.90
C GLU A 277 8.19 -22.47 -9.14
N PRO A 278 7.17 -22.83 -8.33
CA PRO A 278 5.81 -22.35 -8.57
C PRO A 278 5.70 -20.82 -8.45
N TYR A 279 6.45 -20.20 -7.54
CA TYR A 279 6.46 -18.74 -7.35
C TYR A 279 7.14 -18.02 -8.52
N ILE A 280 8.24 -18.58 -9.04
CA ILE A 280 8.95 -18.04 -10.21
C ILE A 280 8.11 -18.20 -11.48
N ASN A 281 7.44 -19.34 -11.66
CA ASN A 281 6.57 -19.55 -12.81
C ASN A 281 5.39 -18.56 -12.83
N ILE A 282 4.81 -18.27 -11.65
CA ILE A 282 3.79 -17.23 -11.51
C ILE A 282 4.39 -15.85 -11.83
N LEU A 283 5.57 -15.54 -11.31
CA LEU A 283 6.27 -14.28 -11.56
C LEU A 283 6.54 -14.08 -13.06
N ASP A 284 7.13 -15.07 -13.72
CA ASP A 284 7.52 -15.05 -15.14
C ASP A 284 6.28 -14.96 -16.04
N ALA A 285 5.24 -15.77 -15.79
CA ALA A 285 3.99 -15.71 -16.55
C ALA A 285 3.28 -14.35 -16.44
N ARG A 286 3.43 -13.67 -15.31
CA ARG A 286 2.89 -12.31 -15.10
C ARG A 286 3.77 -11.26 -15.74
N TRP A 287 5.09 -11.41 -15.63
CA TRP A 287 6.09 -10.54 -16.25
C TRP A 287 5.89 -10.43 -17.76
N ASP A 288 5.82 -11.57 -18.44
CA ASP A 288 5.70 -11.65 -19.90
C ASP A 288 4.38 -11.03 -20.41
N ARG A 289 3.31 -11.11 -19.63
CA ARG A 289 1.99 -10.58 -20.01
C ARG A 289 1.82 -9.09 -19.74
N GLN A 290 2.52 -8.52 -18.74
CA GLN A 290 2.19 -7.20 -18.21
C GLN A 290 3.33 -6.17 -18.30
N LEU A 291 4.60 -6.57 -18.23
CA LEU A 291 5.74 -5.65 -18.12
C LEU A 291 6.70 -5.72 -19.31
N HIS A 292 6.61 -6.76 -20.14
CA HIS A 292 7.40 -6.87 -21.37
C HIS A 292 6.84 -6.06 -22.55
N LYS A 293 6.30 -4.85 -22.28
CA LYS A 293 5.95 -3.89 -23.35
C LYS A 293 7.17 -3.03 -23.68
N ASN A 294 7.38 -2.73 -24.96
CA ASN A 294 8.52 -1.94 -25.47
C ASN A 294 8.80 -0.65 -24.66
N LEU A 295 7.78 -0.07 -24.04
CA LEU A 295 7.89 1.14 -23.21
C LEU A 295 8.69 0.94 -21.91
N HIS A 296 8.47 -0.15 -21.15
CA HIS A 296 9.22 -0.40 -19.91
C HIS A 296 10.69 -0.69 -20.19
N ALA A 297 10.96 -1.38 -21.30
CA ALA A 297 12.32 -1.61 -21.78
C ALA A 297 12.97 -0.29 -22.23
N ALA A 298 12.28 0.53 -23.03
CA ALA A 298 12.78 1.82 -23.50
C ALA A 298 13.09 2.77 -22.34
N GLU A 299 12.22 2.88 -21.33
CA GLU A 299 12.47 3.73 -20.15
C GLU A 299 13.67 3.25 -19.32
N TYR A 300 13.88 1.94 -19.21
CA TYR A 300 15.09 1.39 -18.59
C TYR A 300 16.35 1.77 -19.37
N TRP A 301 16.34 1.61 -20.70
CA TRP A 301 17.47 1.96 -21.57
C TRP A 301 17.78 3.47 -21.61
N LEU A 302 16.79 4.32 -21.37
CA LEU A 302 16.93 5.77 -21.33
C LEU A 302 17.28 6.32 -19.93
N ASN A 303 17.51 5.45 -18.94
CA ASN A 303 17.88 5.85 -17.59
C ASN A 303 19.39 6.10 -17.48
N PRO A 304 19.86 7.36 -17.34
CA PRO A 304 21.29 7.71 -17.36
C PRO A 304 22.09 7.21 -16.14
N LYS A 305 21.43 6.52 -15.20
CA LYS A 305 22.08 5.82 -14.09
C LYS A 305 22.78 4.53 -14.57
N TYR A 306 22.40 4.01 -15.74
CA TYR A 306 22.94 2.82 -16.38
C TYR A 306 23.56 3.19 -17.73
#